data_AF-D8QJH8-F1
#
_entry.id   AF-D8QJH8-F1
#
_cell.length_a   1.000
_cell.length_b   1.000
_cell.length_c   1.000
_cell.angle_alpha   90.00
_cell.angle_beta   90.00
_cell.angle_gamma   90.00
#
_symmetry.space_group_name_H-M   'P 1'
#
loop_
_entity.id
_entity.type
_entity.pdbx_description
1 polymer ?
#
loop_
_entity_poly.entity_id
_entity_poly.type
_entity_poly.pdbx_seq_one_letter_code
_entity_poly.pdbx_strand_id
1 'polypeptide(L)'
;MSGESPRSRRNRKEREERRAEGGRRAPAESFARERGTPKKEGGRTTGVRVAERSHHLCGNTEEGKRTLKHHRAMGKTARATVGDPSHLDRMAVLRATATRQAARCARRDARWPARNGFFLSVQHALDRYRVISENFDRARFSIGANPLVVGCVPWPAVVHPSRLVGDDGRGVQGSTSWEDVEHFLQGVKQILRPAEYQDLLRKVRLQFHPDKWASRGILESVLDDELRVQLHTWCVIVSQAVNAAC
;
A
#
# COMPACT_ATOMS: atom_id res chain seq x y z
N MET A 1 -37.35 -52.48 -5.80
CA MET A 1 -37.16 -51.63 -4.60
C MET A 1 -36.38 -52.45 -3.58
N SER A 2 -35.07 -52.26 -3.51
CA SER A 2 -34.18 -53.07 -2.66
C SER A 2 -34.16 -52.50 -1.25
N GLY A 3 -34.77 -53.21 -0.29
CA GLY A 3 -34.82 -52.83 1.12
C GLY A 3 -33.47 -53.10 1.81
N GLU A 4 -32.90 -52.08 2.43
CA GLU A 4 -31.69 -52.20 3.23
C GLU A 4 -31.90 -53.14 4.43
N SER A 5 -30.95 -54.06 4.61
CA SER A 5 -30.97 -55.05 5.69
C SER A 5 -30.89 -54.40 7.09
N PRO A 6 -31.66 -54.88 8.09
CA PRO A 6 -31.69 -54.32 9.45
C PRO A 6 -30.32 -54.20 10.13
N ARG A 7 -29.35 -55.03 9.74
CA ARG A 7 -27.97 -54.97 10.26
C ARG A 7 -27.22 -53.71 9.83
N SER A 8 -27.51 -53.17 8.65
CA SER A 8 -26.86 -51.95 8.14
C SER A 8 -27.26 -50.70 8.94
N ARG A 9 -28.52 -50.65 9.40
CA ARG A 9 -29.04 -49.54 10.21
C ARG A 9 -28.44 -49.48 11.62
N ARG A 10 -28.14 -50.64 12.22
CA ARG A 10 -27.55 -50.71 13.56
C ARG A 10 -26.11 -50.18 13.57
N ASN A 11 -25.30 -50.56 12.57
CA ASN A 11 -23.91 -50.13 12.46
C ASN A 11 -23.76 -48.63 12.14
N ARG A 12 -24.73 -48.03 11.44
CA ARG A 12 -24.72 -46.58 11.17
C ARG A 12 -25.00 -45.74 12.41
N LYS A 13 -25.93 -46.19 13.27
CA LYS A 13 -26.28 -45.49 14.50
C LYS A 13 -25.15 -45.50 15.54
N GLU A 14 -24.46 -46.63 15.68
CA GLU A 14 -23.33 -46.79 16.61
C GLU A 14 -22.10 -45.95 16.20
N ARG A 15 -21.96 -45.64 14.90
CA ARG A 15 -20.86 -44.83 14.36
C ARG A 15 -21.12 -43.31 14.49
N GLU A 16 -22.38 -42.89 14.56
CA GLU A 16 -22.75 -41.50 14.85
C GLU A 16 -22.63 -41.17 16.34
N GLU A 17 -23.01 -42.10 17.23
CA GLU A 17 -22.86 -41.89 18.69
C GLU A 17 -21.39 -41.74 19.11
N ARG A 18 -20.46 -42.53 18.55
CA ARG A 18 -19.02 -42.40 18.83
C ARG A 18 -18.39 -41.09 18.34
N ARG A 19 -19.00 -40.37 17.40
CA ARG A 19 -18.52 -39.05 16.95
C ARG A 19 -19.03 -37.90 17.82
N ALA A 20 -20.14 -38.09 18.54
CA ALA A 20 -20.69 -37.05 19.40
C ALA A 20 -20.00 -36.97 20.78
N GLU A 21 -19.35 -38.05 21.25
CA GLU A 21 -18.88 -38.17 22.63
C GLU A 21 -17.37 -37.81 22.83
N GLY A 22 -16.61 -37.61 21.76
CA GLY A 22 -15.14 -37.43 21.81
C GLY A 22 -14.60 -36.00 22.02
N GLY A 23 -15.43 -35.01 22.37
CA GLY A 23 -15.05 -33.59 22.25
C GLY A 23 -14.89 -32.74 23.52
N ARG A 24 -15.02 -33.29 24.74
CA ARG A 24 -14.93 -32.50 25.98
C ARG A 24 -14.13 -33.20 27.09
N ARG A 25 -12.90 -32.71 27.37
CA ARG A 25 -12.12 -32.67 28.64
C ARG A 25 -10.62 -32.48 28.26
N ALA A 26 -10.03 -31.27 28.36
CA ALA A 26 -9.31 -30.66 29.51
C ALA A 26 -7.95 -31.37 29.83
N PRO A 27 -6.85 -30.70 30.30
CA PRO A 27 -6.88 -29.64 31.32
C PRO A 27 -5.87 -28.47 31.19
N ALA A 28 -6.18 -27.40 31.93
CA ALA A 28 -5.27 -26.39 32.45
C ALA A 28 -4.71 -26.82 33.81
N GLU A 29 -3.72 -26.09 34.33
CA GLU A 29 -2.93 -26.34 35.57
C GLU A 29 -1.68 -27.20 35.30
N SER A 30 -0.47 -26.93 35.76
CA SER A 30 0.03 -26.10 36.87
C SER A 30 1.55 -26.03 36.73
N PHE A 31 2.20 -24.87 36.85
CA PHE A 31 3.59 -24.80 37.34
C PHE A 31 3.84 -23.44 38.00
N ALA A 32 3.45 -23.37 39.27
CA ALA A 32 4.01 -22.47 40.25
C ALA A 32 4.98 -23.28 41.11
N ARG A 33 6.27 -22.89 41.15
CA ARG A 33 7.03 -22.66 42.40
C ARG A 33 8.51 -22.39 42.14
N GLU A 34 8.93 -21.30 42.78
CA GLU A 34 10.21 -21.07 43.48
C GLU A 34 11.51 -21.05 42.67
N ARG A 35 12.18 -19.88 42.70
CA ARG A 35 13.31 -19.61 43.64
C ARG A 35 13.95 -18.24 43.36
N GLY A 36 14.31 -17.57 44.45
CA GLY A 36 15.59 -16.85 44.52
C GLY A 36 15.53 -15.34 44.28
N THR A 37 15.49 -14.58 45.36
CA THR A 37 16.14 -13.26 45.41
C THR A 37 17.66 -13.44 45.46
N PRO A 38 18.41 -12.62 44.69
CA PRO A 38 19.60 -12.01 45.26
C PRO A 38 19.65 -10.50 45.01
N LYS A 39 20.27 -9.83 45.98
CA LYS A 39 20.58 -8.40 46.05
C LYS A 39 21.62 -7.98 45.01
N LYS A 40 21.41 -6.75 44.52
CA LYS A 40 22.37 -5.65 44.27
C LYS A 40 23.34 -5.69 43.08
N GLU A 41 23.41 -4.48 42.50
CA GLU A 41 24.53 -3.79 41.84
C GLU A 41 24.73 -3.94 40.33
N GLY A 42 24.54 -2.79 39.65
CA GLY A 42 25.50 -2.26 38.69
C GLY A 42 25.38 -2.76 37.25
N GLY A 43 24.89 -1.88 36.36
CA GLY A 43 25.12 -2.04 34.91
C GLY A 43 23.98 -1.49 34.07
N ARG A 44 23.99 -0.19 33.78
CA ARG A 44 24.25 0.31 32.42
C ARG A 44 23.38 -0.32 31.31
N THR A 45 22.36 0.45 30.92
CA THR A 45 22.08 0.86 29.53
C THR A 45 22.10 -0.22 28.44
N THR A 46 20.92 -0.69 28.02
CA THR A 46 20.59 -1.04 26.62
C THR A 46 19.13 -1.48 26.52
N GLY A 47 18.20 -0.52 26.33
CA GLY A 47 16.78 -0.85 26.27
C GLY A 47 15.87 0.24 25.71
N VAL A 48 16.40 1.15 24.88
CA VAL A 48 15.62 2.13 24.12
C VAL A 48 16.37 2.40 22.81
N ARG A 49 16.31 1.49 21.81
CA ARG A 49 16.90 1.74 20.48
C ARG A 49 16.14 1.05 19.32
N VAL A 50 14.82 0.89 19.40
CA VAL A 50 14.01 0.42 18.24
C VAL A 50 12.83 1.35 17.90
N ALA A 51 12.71 2.52 18.54
CA ALA A 51 11.72 3.55 18.16
C ALA A 51 12.35 4.87 17.66
N GLU A 52 13.68 4.99 17.68
CA GLU A 52 14.39 6.27 17.46
C GLU A 52 15.23 6.30 16.17
N ARG A 53 15.07 5.31 15.28
CA ARG A 53 15.79 5.27 13.98
C ARG A 53 14.97 5.74 12.77
N SER A 54 13.65 5.92 12.90
CA SER A 54 12.83 6.43 11.78
C SER A 54 12.61 7.96 11.80
N HIS A 55 12.94 8.65 12.90
CA HIS A 55 12.75 10.10 13.01
C HIS A 55 13.96 10.96 12.59
N HIS A 56 15.12 10.36 12.30
CA HIS A 56 16.35 11.12 12.00
C HIS A 56 16.70 11.29 10.51
N LEU A 57 15.94 10.71 9.58
CA LEU A 57 16.24 10.84 8.14
C LEU A 57 15.37 11.87 7.39
N CYS A 58 14.39 12.51 8.04
CA CYS A 58 13.55 13.52 7.38
C CYS A 58 13.79 14.97 7.87
N GLY A 59 14.75 15.18 8.77
CA GLY A 59 14.87 16.44 9.51
C GLY A 59 15.82 17.51 8.96
N ASN A 60 16.82 17.19 8.13
CA ASN A 60 17.93 18.12 7.92
C ASN A 60 18.60 18.13 6.53
N THR A 61 18.01 17.54 5.50
CA THR A 61 18.50 17.85 4.15
C THR A 61 18.07 19.28 3.80
N GLU A 62 19.06 20.14 3.52
CA GLU A 62 18.87 21.49 2.96
C GLU A 62 17.91 21.49 1.76
N GLU A 63 17.85 20.37 1.04
CA GLU A 63 16.95 20.09 -0.07
C GLU A 63 15.45 20.04 0.32
N GLY A 64 15.11 19.44 1.47
CA GLY A 64 13.75 19.44 2.01
C GLY A 64 13.29 20.83 2.46
N LYS A 65 14.23 21.64 2.99
CA LYS A 65 13.96 23.04 3.38
C LYS A 65 13.81 23.96 2.17
N ARG A 66 14.54 23.71 1.06
CA ARG A 66 14.44 24.45 -0.20
C ARG A 66 13.13 24.17 -0.94
N THR A 67 12.72 22.90 -1.04
CA THR A 67 11.46 22.51 -1.67
C THR A 67 10.26 23.09 -0.93
N LEU A 68 10.22 23.02 0.41
CA LEU A 68 9.12 23.58 1.20
C LEU A 68 9.04 25.13 1.11
N LYS A 69 10.19 25.83 1.08
CA LYS A 69 10.22 27.30 0.89
C LYS A 69 9.77 27.71 -0.52
N HIS A 70 10.14 26.95 -1.56
CA HIS A 70 9.70 27.21 -2.93
C HIS A 70 8.18 27.01 -3.09
N HIS A 71 7.62 25.94 -2.52
CA HIS A 71 6.17 25.71 -2.50
C HIS A 71 5.40 26.80 -1.72
N ARG A 72 5.97 27.29 -0.61
CA ARG A 72 5.35 28.36 0.19
C ARG A 72 5.41 29.75 -0.49
N ALA A 73 6.41 30.00 -1.34
CA ALA A 73 6.48 31.22 -2.16
C ALA A 73 5.45 31.20 -3.31
N MET A 74 5.27 30.04 -3.97
CA MET A 74 4.26 29.83 -5.01
C MET A 74 2.81 29.98 -4.48
N GLY A 75 2.55 29.60 -3.23
CA GLY A 75 1.23 29.77 -2.61
C GLY A 75 0.82 31.23 -2.34
N LYS A 76 1.77 32.17 -2.25
CA LYS A 76 1.46 33.59 -1.99
C LYS A 76 1.06 34.36 -3.24
N THR A 77 1.53 33.95 -4.43
CA THR A 77 1.13 34.57 -5.71
C THR A 77 -0.24 34.07 -6.20
N ALA A 78 -0.66 32.86 -5.81
CA ALA A 78 -1.97 32.29 -6.18
C ALA A 78 -3.18 32.95 -5.47
N ARG A 79 -2.98 33.68 -4.35
CA ARG A 79 -4.07 34.34 -3.62
C ARG A 79 -4.55 35.65 -4.23
N ALA A 80 -3.83 36.21 -5.20
CA ALA A 80 -4.18 37.49 -5.84
C ALA A 80 -5.07 37.33 -7.10
N THR A 81 -5.31 36.11 -7.59
CA THR A 81 -5.99 35.83 -8.87
C THR A 81 -7.38 35.15 -8.72
N VAL A 82 -7.91 35.05 -7.50
CA VAL A 82 -9.14 34.30 -7.19
C VAL A 82 -10.42 34.96 -7.74
N GLY A 83 -10.33 36.17 -8.30
CA GLY A 83 -11.48 36.92 -8.84
C GLY A 83 -11.71 36.85 -10.35
N ASP A 84 -10.86 36.20 -11.14
CA ASP A 84 -11.02 36.11 -12.60
C ASP A 84 -11.97 34.94 -12.97
N PRO A 85 -13.12 35.18 -13.61
CA PRO A 85 -14.02 34.12 -14.10
C PRO A 85 -13.28 33.06 -14.94
N SER A 86 -12.27 33.48 -15.70
CA SER A 86 -11.44 32.61 -16.55
C SER A 86 -10.63 31.59 -15.73
N HIS A 87 -10.29 31.91 -14.48
CA HIS A 87 -9.60 31.00 -13.58
C HIS A 87 -10.52 29.87 -13.08
N LEU A 88 -11.79 30.19 -12.77
CA LEU A 88 -12.77 29.20 -12.34
C LEU A 88 -13.07 28.20 -13.46
N ASP A 89 -13.26 28.67 -14.68
CA ASP A 89 -13.49 27.82 -15.86
C ASP A 89 -12.29 26.91 -16.13
N ARG A 90 -11.07 27.47 -16.05
CA ARG A 90 -9.84 26.68 -16.19
C ARG A 90 -9.75 25.60 -15.11
N MET A 91 -10.03 25.92 -13.85
CA MET A 91 -10.04 24.94 -12.76
C MET A 91 -11.11 23.87 -12.95
N ALA A 92 -12.29 24.22 -13.45
CA ALA A 92 -13.35 23.27 -13.76
C ALA A 92 -12.92 22.27 -14.83
N VAL A 93 -12.27 22.74 -15.91
CA VAL A 93 -11.72 21.86 -16.96
C VAL A 93 -10.67 20.90 -16.38
N LEU A 94 -9.74 21.41 -15.56
CA LEU A 94 -8.71 20.56 -14.95
C LEU A 94 -9.28 19.50 -14.00
N ARG A 95 -10.30 19.86 -13.22
CA ARG A 95 -11.00 18.89 -12.36
C ARG A 95 -11.71 17.84 -13.21
N ALA A 96 -12.40 18.24 -14.27
CA ALA A 96 -13.07 17.31 -15.17
C ALA A 96 -12.08 16.33 -15.84
N THR A 97 -10.90 16.79 -16.26
CA THR A 97 -9.87 15.88 -16.82
C THR A 97 -9.32 14.93 -15.76
N ALA A 98 -9.10 15.40 -14.53
CA ALA A 98 -8.70 14.54 -13.40
C ALA A 98 -9.78 13.49 -13.05
N THR A 99 -11.05 13.86 -13.02
CA THR A 99 -12.17 12.94 -12.81
C THR A 99 -12.25 11.89 -13.92
N ARG A 100 -12.11 12.29 -15.19
CA ARG A 100 -12.08 11.36 -16.32
C ARG A 100 -10.93 10.36 -16.20
N GLN A 101 -9.76 10.83 -15.77
CA GLN A 101 -8.59 10.00 -15.53
C GLN A 101 -8.84 8.99 -14.41
N ALA A 102 -9.35 9.45 -13.27
CA ALA A 102 -9.69 8.59 -12.13
C ALA A 102 -10.70 7.52 -12.54
N ALA A 103 -11.74 7.89 -13.29
CA ALA A 103 -12.73 6.95 -13.81
C ALA A 103 -12.11 5.92 -14.76
N ARG A 104 -11.13 6.30 -15.59
CA ARG A 104 -10.39 5.34 -16.44
C ARG A 104 -9.62 4.34 -15.58
N CYS A 105 -8.93 4.82 -14.54
CA CYS A 105 -8.20 3.95 -13.61
C CYS A 105 -9.15 3.01 -12.86
N ALA A 106 -10.30 3.51 -12.39
CA ALA A 106 -11.31 2.69 -11.73
C ALA A 106 -11.87 1.58 -12.66
N ARG A 107 -12.21 1.91 -13.91
CA ARG A 107 -12.65 0.90 -14.91
C ARG A 107 -11.58 -0.16 -15.18
N ARG A 108 -10.31 0.24 -15.27
CA ARG A 108 -9.20 -0.71 -15.42
C ARG A 108 -9.09 -1.61 -14.19
N ASP A 109 -9.22 -1.03 -12.99
CA ASP A 109 -9.00 -1.73 -11.73
C ASP A 109 -10.15 -2.68 -11.35
N ALA A 110 -11.36 -2.44 -11.86
CA ALA A 110 -12.54 -3.30 -11.65
C ALA A 110 -12.37 -4.77 -12.09
N ARG A 111 -11.36 -5.07 -12.93
CA ARG A 111 -11.08 -6.45 -13.37
C ARG A 111 -10.41 -7.32 -12.30
N TRP A 112 -9.88 -6.74 -11.23
CA TRP A 112 -9.28 -7.50 -10.13
C TRP A 112 -10.20 -7.48 -8.92
N PRO A 113 -10.94 -8.58 -8.65
CA PRO A 113 -11.85 -8.61 -7.53
C PRO A 113 -11.08 -8.51 -6.21
N ALA A 114 -11.55 -7.64 -5.33
CA ALA A 114 -11.02 -7.52 -3.98
C ALA A 114 -11.55 -8.65 -3.10
N ARG A 115 -10.65 -9.33 -2.39
CA ARG A 115 -11.00 -10.20 -1.27
C ARG A 115 -11.44 -9.33 -0.10
N ASN A 116 -12.63 -9.62 0.42
CA ASN A 116 -13.26 -8.89 1.52
C ASN A 116 -13.36 -7.37 1.27
N GLY A 117 -13.42 -6.95 0.00
CA GLY A 117 -13.56 -5.54 -0.39
C GLY A 117 -12.28 -4.69 -0.36
N PHE A 118 -11.18 -5.17 0.23
CA PHE A 118 -10.00 -4.32 0.49
C PHE A 118 -8.66 -4.88 0.02
N PHE A 119 -8.50 -6.20 -0.10
CA PHE A 119 -7.21 -6.82 -0.37
C PHE A 119 -7.22 -7.58 -1.70
N LEU A 120 -6.13 -7.51 -2.45
CA LEU A 120 -5.93 -8.33 -3.64
C LEU A 120 -5.32 -9.68 -3.24
N SER A 121 -5.42 -10.69 -4.11
CA SER A 121 -4.49 -11.81 -4.01
C SER A 121 -3.10 -11.33 -4.45
N VAL A 122 -2.03 -11.98 -4.00
CA VAL A 122 -0.66 -11.66 -4.43
C VAL A 122 -0.55 -11.70 -5.95
N GLN A 123 -1.16 -12.71 -6.59
CA GLN A 123 -1.20 -12.85 -8.04
C GLN A 123 -1.90 -11.65 -8.71
N HIS A 124 -3.08 -11.26 -8.24
CA HIS A 124 -3.80 -10.10 -8.78
C HIS A 124 -3.04 -8.80 -8.55
N ALA A 125 -2.40 -8.63 -7.39
CA ALA A 125 -1.57 -7.47 -7.10
C ALA A 125 -0.38 -7.38 -8.06
N LEU A 126 0.30 -8.51 -8.34
CA LEU A 126 1.41 -8.58 -9.28
C LEU A 126 0.96 -8.28 -10.72
N ASP A 127 -0.14 -8.88 -11.17
CA ASP A 127 -0.68 -8.65 -12.52
C ASP A 127 -1.13 -7.19 -12.69
N ARG A 128 -1.74 -6.62 -11.65
CA ARG A 128 -2.06 -5.20 -11.59
C ARG A 128 -0.81 -4.34 -11.68
N TYR A 129 0.17 -4.59 -10.82
CA TYR A 129 1.43 -3.86 -10.83
C TYR A 129 2.05 -3.84 -12.23
N ARG A 130 2.15 -5.00 -12.89
CA ARG A 130 2.73 -5.13 -14.24
C ARG A 130 2.03 -4.26 -15.27
N VAL A 131 0.70 -4.34 -15.38
CA VAL A 131 -0.06 -3.57 -16.37
C VAL A 131 -0.01 -2.07 -16.10
N ILE A 132 -0.06 -1.66 -14.84
CA ILE A 132 0.02 -0.24 -14.51
C ILE A 132 1.42 0.28 -14.74
N SER A 133 2.44 -0.50 -14.38
CA SER A 133 3.85 -0.13 -14.54
C SER A 133 4.19 0.16 -16.00
N GLU A 134 3.71 -0.68 -16.92
CA GLU A 134 3.89 -0.48 -18.36
C GLU A 134 3.22 0.81 -18.87
N ASN A 135 2.00 1.09 -18.39
CA ASN A 135 1.27 2.32 -18.75
C ASN A 135 1.91 3.57 -18.15
N PHE A 136 2.40 3.48 -16.91
CA PHE A 136 3.04 4.58 -16.18
C PHE A 136 4.38 4.98 -16.80
N ASP A 137 5.18 4.00 -17.23
CA ASP A 137 6.45 4.27 -17.91
C ASP A 137 6.25 4.93 -19.28
N ARG A 138 5.17 4.60 -20.01
CA ARG A 138 4.85 5.20 -21.32
C ARG A 138 4.09 6.52 -21.25
N ALA A 139 3.39 6.78 -20.15
CA ALA A 139 2.54 7.96 -20.03
C ALA A 139 3.35 9.27 -20.02
N ARG A 140 2.85 10.27 -20.76
CA ARG A 140 3.26 11.66 -20.60
C ARG A 140 2.24 12.35 -19.73
N PHE A 141 2.59 12.60 -18.47
CA PHE A 141 1.69 13.25 -17.54
C PHE A 141 1.77 14.78 -17.69
N SER A 142 0.62 15.44 -17.61
CA SER A 142 0.52 16.89 -17.63
C SER A 142 -0.78 17.32 -16.96
N ILE A 143 -0.77 18.44 -16.23
CA ILE A 143 -1.97 18.97 -15.55
C ILE A 143 -3.15 19.10 -16.52
N GLY A 144 -2.91 19.62 -17.74
CA GLY A 144 -3.96 19.97 -18.68
C GLY A 144 -4.62 18.80 -19.42
N ALA A 145 -3.84 17.77 -19.79
CA ALA A 145 -4.33 16.72 -20.69
C ALA A 145 -4.37 15.33 -20.04
N ASN A 146 -3.40 15.02 -19.18
CA ASN A 146 -3.26 13.70 -18.58
C ASN A 146 -2.74 13.86 -17.13
N PRO A 147 -3.56 14.39 -16.21
CA PRO A 147 -3.13 14.61 -14.84
C PRO A 147 -2.82 13.29 -14.15
N LEU A 148 -1.83 13.31 -13.26
CA LEU A 148 -1.55 12.16 -12.42
C LEU A 148 -2.60 12.06 -11.31
N VAL A 149 -3.21 10.89 -11.20
CA VAL A 149 -4.11 10.51 -10.10
C VAL A 149 -3.54 9.27 -9.41
N VAL A 150 -3.95 9.00 -8.17
CA VAL A 150 -3.43 7.88 -7.35
C VAL A 150 -3.46 6.55 -8.10
N GLY A 151 -4.55 6.25 -8.82
CA GLY A 151 -4.70 5.02 -9.59
C GLY A 151 -3.77 4.89 -10.80
N CYS A 152 -3.09 5.95 -11.24
CA CYS A 152 -2.10 5.88 -12.32
C CYS A 152 -0.79 5.23 -11.85
N VAL A 153 -0.49 5.31 -10.55
CA VAL A 153 0.80 4.88 -10.01
C VAL A 153 0.77 3.36 -9.75
N PRO A 154 1.81 2.62 -10.18
CA PRO A 154 1.90 1.18 -9.99
C PRO A 154 2.36 0.85 -8.57
N TRP A 155 1.50 1.04 -7.58
CA TRP A 155 1.82 0.72 -6.18
C TRP A 155 2.13 -0.77 -5.99
N PRO A 156 3.32 -1.14 -5.49
CA PRO A 156 3.67 -2.52 -5.20
C PRO A 156 3.05 -2.92 -3.85
N ALA A 157 1.73 -3.06 -3.80
CA ALA A 157 0.96 -3.33 -2.59
C ALA A 157 -0.14 -4.36 -2.85
N VAL A 158 -0.48 -5.16 -1.84
CA VAL A 158 -1.56 -6.18 -1.89
C VAL A 158 -2.93 -5.56 -1.54
N VAL A 159 -3.06 -4.26 -1.76
CA VAL A 159 -4.23 -3.46 -1.39
C VAL A 159 -5.03 -3.09 -2.64
N HIS A 160 -6.35 -3.18 -2.56
CA HIS A 160 -7.22 -2.75 -3.65
C HIS A 160 -7.21 -1.22 -3.79
N PRO A 161 -7.21 -0.67 -5.00
CA PRO A 161 -7.11 0.79 -5.24
C PRO A 161 -8.21 1.62 -4.60
N SER A 162 -9.38 1.04 -4.37
CA SER A 162 -10.48 1.69 -3.63
C SER A 162 -10.12 2.03 -2.18
N ARG A 163 -9.07 1.44 -1.60
CA ARG A 163 -8.57 1.82 -0.27
C ARG A 163 -7.60 3.01 -0.34
N LEU A 164 -6.99 3.25 -1.50
CA LEU A 164 -6.05 4.35 -1.73
C LEU A 164 -6.78 5.62 -2.20
N VAL A 165 -7.98 5.46 -2.76
CA VAL A 165 -8.79 6.53 -3.35
C VAL A 165 -10.10 6.63 -2.58
N GLY A 166 -10.41 7.81 -2.06
CA GLY A 166 -11.64 8.05 -1.31
C GLY A 166 -12.84 8.12 -2.22
N ASP A 167 -14.03 8.17 -1.61
CA ASP A 167 -15.29 8.28 -2.33
C ASP A 167 -15.35 9.52 -3.24
N ASP A 168 -14.60 10.58 -2.92
CA ASP A 168 -14.49 11.80 -3.72
C ASP A 168 -13.32 11.79 -4.72
N GLY A 169 -12.61 10.67 -4.87
CA GLY A 169 -11.45 10.55 -5.76
C GLY A 169 -10.18 11.20 -5.23
N ARG A 170 -10.22 11.87 -4.06
CA ARG A 170 -9.03 12.36 -3.36
C ARG A 170 -8.46 11.23 -2.51
N GLY A 171 -7.15 11.24 -2.25
CA GLY A 171 -6.50 10.16 -1.50
C GLY A 171 -7.17 9.98 -0.13
N VAL A 172 -7.52 8.75 0.24
CA VAL A 172 -7.91 8.45 1.62
C VAL A 172 -6.67 8.52 2.50
N GLN A 173 -6.87 8.73 3.80
CA GLN A 173 -5.98 8.34 4.91
C GLN A 173 -5.50 6.86 4.88
N GLY A 174 -5.72 6.10 3.81
CA GLY A 174 -5.11 4.80 3.56
C GLY A 174 -3.82 4.97 2.77
N SER A 175 -2.73 5.28 3.47
CA SER A 175 -1.40 5.39 2.89
C SER A 175 -0.93 4.06 2.30
N THR A 176 -0.13 4.11 1.23
CA THR A 176 0.79 3.00 0.95
C THR A 176 1.78 2.95 2.10
N SER A 177 1.63 1.98 2.98
CA SER A 177 2.54 1.78 4.11
C SER A 177 3.76 0.96 3.70
N TRP A 178 4.81 1.03 4.52
CA TRP A 178 5.97 0.16 4.37
C TRP A 178 5.55 -1.32 4.40
N GLU A 179 4.66 -1.68 5.33
CA GLU A 179 4.15 -3.05 5.51
C GLU A 179 3.42 -3.57 4.26
N ASP A 180 2.65 -2.72 3.58
CA ASP A 180 1.96 -3.11 2.34
C ASP A 180 2.96 -3.49 1.24
N VAL A 181 4.09 -2.78 1.17
CA VAL A 181 5.17 -3.04 0.21
C VAL A 181 5.90 -4.33 0.58
N GLU A 182 6.23 -4.52 1.86
CA GLU A 182 6.86 -5.75 2.32
C GLU A 182 5.99 -6.98 2.08
N HIS A 183 4.69 -6.92 2.40
CA HIS A 183 3.76 -8.00 2.13
C HIS A 183 3.67 -8.33 0.64
N PHE A 184 3.67 -7.31 -0.21
CA PHE A 184 3.72 -7.53 -1.65
C PHE A 184 5.00 -8.23 -2.06
N LEU A 185 6.17 -7.72 -1.65
CA LEU A 185 7.48 -8.26 -2.01
C LEU A 185 7.69 -9.69 -1.50
N GLN A 186 7.31 -9.97 -0.26
CA GLN A 186 7.34 -11.32 0.31
C GLN A 186 6.41 -12.28 -0.43
N GLY A 187 5.18 -11.83 -0.73
CA GLY A 187 4.23 -12.64 -1.49
C GLY A 187 4.74 -12.98 -2.89
N VAL A 188 5.23 -11.98 -3.64
CA VAL A 188 5.73 -12.21 -5.00
C VAL A 188 6.99 -13.08 -5.02
N LYS A 189 7.85 -12.98 -3.98
CA LYS A 189 9.03 -13.85 -3.82
C LYS A 189 8.65 -15.33 -3.69
N GLN A 190 7.48 -15.64 -3.15
CA GLN A 190 7.00 -17.02 -3.00
C GLN A 190 6.48 -17.62 -4.31
N ILE A 191 6.01 -16.79 -5.25
CA ILE A 191 5.37 -17.26 -6.49
C ILE A 191 6.24 -17.08 -7.74
N LEU A 192 7.24 -16.19 -7.71
CA LEU A 192 8.15 -15.94 -8.82
C LEU A 192 9.43 -16.74 -8.70
N ARG A 193 10.04 -17.05 -9.84
CA ARG A 193 11.40 -17.60 -9.85
C ARG A 193 12.39 -16.55 -9.36
N PRO A 194 13.53 -16.95 -8.77
CA PRO A 194 14.52 -16.00 -8.24
C PRO A 194 14.96 -14.91 -9.23
N ALA A 195 15.18 -15.27 -10.50
CA ALA A 195 15.54 -14.31 -11.54
C ALA A 195 14.42 -13.28 -11.82
N GLU A 196 13.17 -13.74 -11.95
CA GLU A 196 12.02 -12.88 -12.19
C GLU A 196 11.73 -11.94 -11.02
N TYR A 197 11.96 -12.43 -9.79
CA TYR A 197 11.85 -11.61 -8.59
C TYR A 197 12.91 -10.50 -8.57
N GLN A 198 14.16 -10.81 -8.91
CA GLN A 198 15.23 -9.81 -9.00
C GLN A 198 14.95 -8.78 -10.10
N ASP A 199 14.41 -9.20 -11.24
CA ASP A 199 13.99 -8.30 -12.31
C ASP A 199 12.89 -7.35 -11.87
N LEU A 200 11.89 -7.89 -11.15
CA LEU A 200 10.82 -7.09 -10.55
C LEU A 200 11.38 -6.05 -9.58
N LEU A 201 12.25 -6.44 -8.63
CA LEU A 201 12.86 -5.52 -7.67
C LEU A 201 13.63 -4.40 -8.37
N ARG A 202 14.47 -4.73 -9.37
CA ARG A 202 15.20 -3.73 -10.15
C ARG A 202 14.25 -2.76 -10.84
N LYS A 203 13.15 -3.25 -11.42
CA LYS A 203 12.14 -2.41 -12.08
C LYS A 203 11.43 -1.49 -11.08
N VAL A 204 10.98 -2.02 -9.94
CA VAL A 204 10.30 -1.23 -8.90
C VAL A 204 11.24 -0.13 -8.40
N ARG A 205 12.49 -0.47 -8.08
CA ARG A 205 13.50 0.49 -7.61
C ARG A 205 13.72 1.63 -8.60
N LEU A 206 13.90 1.32 -9.89
CA LEU A 206 14.04 2.34 -10.93
C LEU A 206 12.77 3.17 -11.08
N GLN A 207 11.60 2.56 -10.98
CA GLN A 207 10.31 3.24 -11.17
C GLN A 207 9.98 4.20 -10.03
N PHE A 208 10.36 3.88 -8.79
CA PHE A 208 10.14 4.71 -7.61
C PHE A 208 11.36 5.53 -7.20
N HIS A 209 12.41 5.59 -8.03
CA HIS A 209 13.55 6.45 -7.78
C HIS A 209 13.12 7.93 -7.80
N PRO A 210 13.47 8.74 -6.78
CA PRO A 210 13.06 10.14 -6.70
C PRO A 210 13.52 10.94 -7.93
N ASP A 211 14.75 10.75 -8.39
CA ASP A 211 15.27 11.45 -9.59
C ASP A 211 14.47 11.15 -10.86
N LYS A 212 13.94 9.93 -11.01
CA LYS A 212 13.11 9.58 -12.18
C LYS A 212 11.78 10.33 -12.15
N TRP A 213 11.22 10.54 -10.95
CA TRP A 213 9.98 11.30 -10.79
C TRP A 213 10.19 12.80 -11.02
N ALA A 214 11.28 13.34 -10.46
CA ALA A 214 11.66 14.74 -10.64
C ALA A 214 11.99 15.07 -12.10
N SER A 215 12.84 14.28 -12.76
CA SER A 215 13.24 14.51 -14.17
C SER A 215 12.09 14.43 -15.16
N ARG A 216 11.05 13.63 -14.86
CA ARG A 216 9.84 13.50 -15.69
C ARG A 216 8.74 14.49 -15.34
N GLY A 217 8.92 15.34 -14.33
CA GLY A 217 7.90 16.28 -13.89
C GLY A 217 6.59 15.60 -13.45
N ILE A 218 6.68 14.40 -12.85
CA ILE A 218 5.50 13.55 -12.59
C ILE A 218 4.61 14.19 -11.52
N LEU A 219 5.19 14.75 -10.46
CA LEU A 219 4.44 15.34 -9.35
C LEU A 219 3.80 16.68 -9.75
N GLU A 220 4.42 17.40 -10.67
CA GLU A 220 3.93 18.64 -11.26
C GLU A 220 2.67 18.42 -12.07
N SER A 221 2.39 17.18 -12.51
CA SER A 221 1.14 16.83 -13.19
C SER A 221 -0.05 16.58 -12.26
N VAL A 222 0.16 16.61 -10.93
CA VAL A 222 -0.87 16.43 -9.92
C VAL A 222 -1.60 17.75 -9.68
N LEU A 223 -2.91 17.74 -9.84
CA LEU A 223 -3.76 18.93 -9.71
C LEU A 223 -3.85 19.44 -8.26
N ASP A 224 -3.93 18.53 -7.31
CA ASP A 224 -4.13 18.84 -5.89
C ASP A 224 -2.78 18.86 -5.15
N ASP A 225 -2.49 19.97 -4.46
CA ASP A 225 -1.21 20.16 -3.78
C ASP A 225 -1.02 19.22 -2.58
N GLU A 226 -2.10 18.92 -1.85
CA GLU A 226 -2.06 17.99 -0.72
C GLU A 226 -1.78 16.57 -1.23
N LEU A 227 -2.48 16.16 -2.29
CA LEU A 227 -2.23 14.88 -2.95
C LEU A 227 -0.80 14.80 -3.47
N ARG A 228 -0.24 15.89 -4.01
CA ARG A 228 1.15 15.92 -4.48
C ARG A 228 2.13 15.61 -3.36
N VAL A 229 1.94 16.22 -2.19
CA VAL A 229 2.77 15.97 -1.00
C VAL A 229 2.61 14.52 -0.53
N GLN A 230 1.38 13.99 -0.50
CA GLN A 230 1.11 12.61 -0.13
C GLN A 230 1.81 11.62 -1.07
N LEU A 231 1.67 11.81 -2.39
CA LEU A 231 2.31 10.98 -3.41
C LEU A 231 3.83 10.98 -3.28
N HIS A 232 4.43 12.15 -3.06
CA HIS A 232 5.86 12.26 -2.81
C HIS A 232 6.28 11.41 -1.61
N THR A 233 5.59 11.55 -0.47
CA THR A 233 5.87 10.76 0.74
C THR A 233 5.74 9.26 0.49
N TRP A 234 4.68 8.82 -0.18
CA TRP A 234 4.47 7.40 -0.49
C TRP A 234 5.55 6.86 -1.43
N CYS A 235 6.01 7.65 -2.40
CA CYS A 235 7.12 7.25 -3.28
C CYS A 235 8.42 7.06 -2.51
N VAL A 236 8.71 7.94 -1.55
CA VAL A 236 9.88 7.79 -0.68
C VAL A 236 9.77 6.50 0.15
N ILE A 237 8.60 6.22 0.74
CA ILE A 237 8.36 4.99 1.51
C ILE A 237 8.59 3.75 0.64
N VAL A 238 7.99 3.69 -0.56
CA VAL A 238 8.16 2.56 -1.49
C VAL A 238 9.62 2.42 -1.90
N SER A 239 10.30 3.51 -2.25
CA SER A 239 11.71 3.48 -2.63
C SER A 239 12.59 2.93 -1.51
N GLN A 240 12.34 3.33 -0.26
CA GLN A 240 13.11 2.85 0.87
C GLN A 240 12.81 1.38 1.18
N ALA A 241 11.54 0.98 1.19
CA ALA A 241 11.13 -0.40 1.43
C ALA A 241 11.73 -1.38 0.40
N VAL A 242 11.72 -0.99 -0.88
CA VAL A 242 12.31 -1.80 -1.96
C VAL A 242 13.82 -1.89 -1.82
N ASN A 243 14.49 -0.82 -1.40
CA ASN A 243 15.94 -0.84 -1.15
C ASN A 243 16.31 -1.71 0.05
N ALA A 244 15.44 -1.83 1.06
CA ALA A 244 15.64 -2.67 2.23
C ALA A 244 15.38 -4.17 1.97
N ALA A 245 14.60 -4.50 0.93
CA ALA A 245 14.25 -5.87 0.58
C ALA A 245 15.30 -6.62 -0.27
N CYS A 246 16.37 -5.92 -0.68
CA CYS A 246 17.53 -6.46 -1.39
C CYS A 246 18.54 -7.06 -0.42
#